data_AF-A0A7W9UYD1-F1
#
_entry.id   AF-A0A7W9UYD1-F1
#
_cell.length_a   1.000
_cell.length_b   1.000
_cell.length_c   1.000
_cell.angle_alpha   90.00
_cell.angle_beta   90.00
_cell.angle_gamma   90.00
#
_symmetry.space_group_name_H-M   'P 1'
#
loop_
_entity.id
_entity.type
_entity.pdbx_description
1 polymer ?
#
loop_
_entity_poly.entity_id
_entity_poly.type
_entity_poly.pdbx_seq_one_letter_code
_entity_poly.pdbx_strand_id
1 'polypeptide(L)'
;MTRRLIRLLAVLGLLAGAIGTAPVALAAPTDPITPKVINGKPTTVGEHPFIISQHRTGGARPAEQSCTGSVVAKRAVLIAAHCKFSAGDPKYLIYGRDDLADTSTGTRVEIAEYRTHPNYNPNDGWRTGFDVAVILTKTDIPTPQGMAFPPIARSGDALPVGTRGTALGYGKTDAQDAQKNTLLYETTLPVVASQNCKNINQQFDDRYMICDGYGDGSTGLCQGDSGGPYLHNGKVYGVFSWLRTDCASYNAHGKMNGVMGDWANEQLDDAPTPPTGKPTAHFTASCQGASLTCTFDGTASSDEDGAITSYAWDFGDGTRESGSTARHTYPPRNGTYTVNLTVTDDSGKSDTTQQSVQCWGFGSQGFCFRA
;
A
#
# COMPACT_ATOMS: atom_id res chain seq x y z
N MET A 1 102.24 33.38 6.67
CA MET A 1 101.35 33.93 5.62
C MET A 1 100.15 32.99 5.49
N THR A 2 99.03 33.25 6.19
CA THR A 2 97.77 33.86 5.65
C THR A 2 97.14 33.02 4.54
N ARG A 3 95.91 32.48 4.62
CA ARG A 3 94.65 32.95 5.24
C ARG A 3 93.66 31.77 5.44
N ARG A 4 92.76 31.96 6.42
CA ARG A 4 91.58 31.15 6.81
C ARG A 4 90.41 31.24 5.81
N LEU A 5 89.49 30.26 5.87
CA LEU A 5 87.98 30.35 5.85
C LEU A 5 87.41 28.91 5.72
N ILE A 6 86.88 28.21 6.74
CA ILE A 6 85.61 28.28 7.52
C ILE A 6 84.31 27.85 6.76
N ARG A 7 83.74 26.71 7.22
CA ARG A 7 82.33 26.21 7.23
C ARG A 7 81.73 25.74 5.88
N LEU A 8 80.90 24.70 5.79
CA LEU A 8 79.78 24.22 6.63
C LEU A 8 79.62 22.67 6.57
N LEU A 9 79.15 22.08 7.68
CA LEU A 9 78.55 20.73 7.70
C LEU A 9 77.15 20.77 7.08
N ALA A 10 76.79 19.73 6.30
CA ALA A 10 75.40 19.37 6.02
C ALA A 10 75.23 17.86 6.24
N VAL A 11 74.30 17.53 7.14
CA VAL A 11 73.94 16.17 7.58
C VAL A 11 73.09 15.51 6.49
N LEU A 12 73.50 14.32 6.03
CA LEU A 12 72.67 13.46 5.18
C LEU A 12 71.54 12.84 6.04
N GLY A 13 70.30 13.28 5.82
CA GLY A 13 69.11 12.58 6.28
C GLY A 13 68.61 11.63 5.20
N LEU A 14 68.65 10.31 5.44
CA LEU A 14 67.94 9.33 4.62
C LEU A 14 66.43 9.43 4.89
N LEU A 15 65.64 9.87 3.91
CA LEU A 15 64.20 9.60 3.88
C LEU A 15 63.96 8.30 3.13
N ALA A 16 63.58 7.25 3.86
CA ALA A 16 62.98 6.05 3.28
C ALA A 16 61.51 6.36 2.94
N GLY A 17 61.21 6.55 1.66
CA GLY A 17 59.85 6.71 1.17
C GLY A 17 59.13 5.35 1.13
N ALA A 18 58.15 5.17 2.02
CA ALA A 18 57.20 4.06 1.92
C ALA A 18 56.24 4.33 0.75
N ILE A 19 56.35 3.56 -0.32
CA ILE A 19 55.41 3.58 -1.44
C ILE A 19 54.17 2.79 -1.00
N GLY A 20 53.19 3.49 -0.45
CA GLY A 20 51.86 2.93 -0.21
C GLY A 20 51.09 2.83 -1.53
N THR A 21 50.78 1.62 -1.98
CA THR A 21 49.84 1.40 -3.08
C THR A 21 48.42 1.65 -2.56
N ALA A 22 47.93 2.89 -2.71
CA ALA A 22 46.51 3.17 -2.52
C ALA A 22 45.70 2.47 -3.62
N PRO A 23 44.53 1.88 -3.30
CA PRO A 23 43.66 1.33 -4.33
C PRO A 23 43.16 2.47 -5.22
N VAL A 24 43.27 2.28 -6.53
CA VAL A 24 42.71 3.19 -7.53
C VAL A 24 41.20 3.19 -7.36
N ALA A 25 40.65 4.25 -6.77
CA ALA A 25 39.23 4.53 -6.84
C ALA A 25 38.88 4.78 -8.31
N LEU A 26 38.02 3.96 -8.91
CA LEU A 26 37.45 4.27 -10.22
C LEU A 26 36.62 5.54 -10.08
N ALA A 27 37.11 6.64 -10.67
CA ALA A 27 36.32 7.84 -10.88
C ALA A 27 35.14 7.51 -11.81
N ALA A 28 33.94 7.95 -11.43
CA ALA A 28 32.76 7.82 -12.27
C ALA A 28 32.93 8.62 -13.58
N PRO A 29 32.39 8.16 -14.72
CA PRO A 29 32.50 8.87 -15.99
C PRO A 29 31.81 10.23 -15.91
N THR A 30 32.47 11.28 -16.41
CA THR A 30 31.93 12.64 -16.54
C THR A 30 31.29 12.81 -17.92
N ASP A 31 30.13 12.20 -18.14
CA ASP A 31 29.28 12.56 -19.29
C ASP A 31 28.37 13.75 -18.91
N PRO A 32 28.09 14.68 -19.85
CA PRO A 32 27.15 15.77 -19.61
C PRO A 32 25.75 15.21 -19.30
N ILE A 33 25.30 15.41 -18.06
CA ILE A 33 24.06 14.87 -17.51
C ILE A 33 22.87 15.56 -18.18
N THR A 34 22.34 14.96 -19.23
CA THR A 34 20.91 15.10 -19.52
C THR A 34 20.19 14.21 -18.52
N PRO A 35 19.25 14.70 -17.68
CA PRO A 35 18.54 13.85 -16.75
C PRO A 35 17.86 12.71 -17.51
N LYS A 36 18.33 11.49 -17.29
CA LYS A 36 17.59 10.29 -17.69
C LYS A 36 16.35 10.20 -16.78
N VAL A 37 15.26 9.66 -17.32
CA VAL A 37 13.92 9.66 -16.68
C VAL A 37 14.00 9.18 -15.22
N ILE A 38 13.52 10.02 -14.29
CA ILE A 38 13.37 9.66 -12.88
C ILE A 38 12.27 8.59 -12.79
N ASN A 39 12.40 7.64 -11.87
CA ASN A 39 11.59 6.41 -11.77
C ASN A 39 11.80 5.38 -12.89
N GLY A 40 12.70 5.60 -13.84
CA GLY A 40 13.08 4.57 -14.81
C GLY A 40 12.05 4.39 -15.93
N LYS A 41 11.31 3.28 -15.94
CA LYS A 41 10.37 2.94 -17.02
C LYS A 41 8.95 2.68 -16.49
N PRO A 42 7.89 2.89 -17.31
CA PRO A 42 6.53 2.51 -16.95
C PRO A 42 6.40 1.00 -16.69
N THR A 43 5.49 0.63 -15.79
CA THR A 43 5.08 -0.76 -15.49
C THR A 43 3.59 -0.79 -15.13
N THR A 44 3.07 -1.93 -14.67
CA THR A 44 1.64 -2.14 -14.40
C THR A 44 1.39 -2.83 -13.06
N VAL A 45 0.21 -2.65 -12.50
CA VAL A 45 -0.28 -3.45 -11.37
C VAL A 45 -0.53 -4.90 -11.77
N GLY A 46 -0.62 -5.21 -13.08
CA GLY A 46 -0.63 -6.59 -13.56
C GLY A 46 0.72 -7.29 -13.36
N GLU A 47 1.83 -6.57 -13.58
CA GLU A 47 3.19 -7.04 -13.32
C GLU A 47 3.54 -7.02 -11.83
N HIS A 48 3.02 -6.03 -11.09
CA HIS A 48 3.27 -5.83 -9.66
C HIS A 48 1.96 -5.69 -8.86
N PRO A 49 1.19 -6.79 -8.67
CA PRO A 49 -0.15 -6.74 -8.09
C PRO A 49 -0.17 -6.43 -6.58
N PHE A 50 0.98 -6.29 -5.94
CA PHE A 50 1.07 -5.82 -4.56
C PHE A 50 1.13 -4.31 -4.45
N ILE A 51 1.19 -3.55 -5.54
CA ILE A 51 1.28 -2.10 -5.46
C ILE A 51 -0.11 -1.49 -5.18
N ILE A 52 -0.13 -0.52 -4.27
CA ILE A 52 -1.32 0.24 -3.90
C ILE A 52 -0.96 1.72 -3.71
N SER A 53 -1.86 2.63 -4.08
CA SER A 53 -1.63 4.07 -3.93
C SER A 53 -2.43 4.63 -2.76
N GLN A 54 -1.81 5.59 -2.05
CA GLN A 54 -2.49 6.38 -1.03
C GLN A 54 -2.78 7.77 -1.59
N HIS A 55 -4.01 8.22 -1.43
CA HIS A 55 -4.50 9.50 -1.94
C HIS A 55 -4.91 10.42 -0.79
N ARG A 56 -4.95 11.73 -1.07
CA ARG A 56 -5.44 12.76 -0.15
C ARG A 56 -6.37 13.70 -0.90
N THR A 57 -7.63 13.80 -0.48
CA THR A 57 -8.58 14.73 -1.10
C THR A 57 -8.05 16.16 -1.12
N GLY A 58 -8.08 16.78 -2.31
CA GLY A 58 -7.53 18.12 -2.54
C GLY A 58 -6.00 18.22 -2.52
N GLY A 59 -5.29 17.08 -2.59
CA GLY A 59 -3.84 17.05 -2.68
C GLY A 59 -3.30 17.70 -3.96
N ALA A 60 -2.12 18.32 -3.88
CA ALA A 60 -1.52 19.08 -4.98
C ALA A 60 -0.93 18.23 -6.12
N ARG A 61 -0.77 16.92 -5.90
CA ARG A 61 -0.27 15.99 -6.91
C ARG A 61 -1.42 15.51 -7.82
N PRO A 62 -1.11 15.16 -9.07
CA PRO A 62 -2.08 14.59 -10.00
C PRO A 62 -2.85 13.41 -9.40
N ALA A 63 -4.14 13.32 -9.72
CA ALA A 63 -5.06 12.31 -9.21
C ALA A 63 -5.08 12.18 -7.68
N GLU A 64 -4.74 13.25 -6.95
CA GLU A 64 -4.68 13.27 -5.47
C GLU A 64 -3.63 12.33 -4.86
N GLN A 65 -2.70 11.81 -5.66
CA GLN A 65 -1.68 10.86 -5.22
C GLN A 65 -0.82 11.47 -4.11
N SER A 66 -0.60 10.74 -3.02
CA SER A 66 0.17 11.24 -1.88
C SER A 66 1.35 10.36 -1.49
N CYS A 67 1.16 9.04 -1.52
CA CYS A 67 2.21 8.04 -1.27
C CYS A 67 1.93 6.77 -2.08
N THR A 68 2.92 5.90 -2.15
CA THR A 68 2.83 4.53 -2.65
C THR A 68 2.93 3.57 -1.47
N GLY A 69 2.32 2.39 -1.54
CA GLY A 69 2.44 1.34 -0.53
C GLY A 69 2.49 -0.04 -1.15
N SER A 70 2.71 -1.05 -0.31
CA SER A 70 2.77 -2.46 -0.71
C SER A 70 1.76 -3.29 0.07
N VAL A 71 0.88 -4.00 -0.62
CA VAL A 71 0.00 -5.02 -0.05
C VAL A 71 0.85 -6.22 0.34
N VAL A 72 1.05 -6.41 1.64
CA VAL A 72 1.92 -7.45 2.23
C VAL A 72 1.13 -8.58 2.90
N ALA A 73 -0.18 -8.40 3.07
CA ALA A 73 -1.14 -9.44 3.42
C ALA A 73 -2.53 -9.03 2.91
N LYS A 74 -3.52 -9.95 3.01
CA LYS A 74 -4.90 -9.71 2.56
C LYS A 74 -5.51 -8.39 3.04
N ARG A 75 -5.17 -7.96 4.25
CA ARG A 75 -5.67 -6.73 4.88
C ARG A 75 -4.57 -5.81 5.40
N ALA A 76 -3.35 -5.94 4.89
CA ALA A 76 -2.22 -5.17 5.39
C ALA A 76 -1.44 -4.51 4.25
N VAL A 77 -1.20 -3.20 4.42
CA VAL A 77 -0.37 -2.40 3.52
C VAL A 77 0.83 -1.87 4.29
N LEU A 78 2.03 -2.21 3.84
CA LEU A 78 3.28 -1.62 4.31
C LEU A 78 3.52 -0.29 3.60
N ILE A 79 3.85 0.76 4.36
CA ILE A 79 4.03 2.12 3.87
C ILE A 79 4.99 2.90 4.77
N ALA A 80 5.43 4.08 4.36
CA ALA A 80 6.20 4.99 5.21
C ALA A 80 5.32 5.61 6.30
N ALA A 81 5.85 5.81 7.50
CA ALA A 81 5.10 6.39 8.62
C ALA A 81 4.71 7.85 8.38
N HIS A 82 5.57 8.64 7.73
CA HIS A 82 5.28 10.04 7.39
C HIS A 82 4.13 10.20 6.39
N CYS A 83 3.71 9.11 5.74
CA CYS A 83 2.51 9.09 4.90
C CYS A 83 1.22 9.12 5.73
N LYS A 84 1.29 8.87 7.05
CA LYS A 84 0.17 9.03 7.98
C LYS A 84 -0.14 10.52 8.18
N PHE A 85 -1.43 10.85 8.18
CA PHE A 85 -1.96 12.19 8.40
C PHE A 85 -2.80 12.22 9.69
N SER A 86 -3.19 13.41 10.13
CA SER A 86 -3.94 13.60 11.37
C SER A 86 -5.31 12.92 11.29
N ALA A 87 -5.86 12.54 12.44
CA ALA A 87 -7.21 11.97 12.50
C ALA A 87 -8.23 12.96 11.89
N GLY A 88 -9.02 12.48 10.92
CA GLY A 88 -9.97 13.30 10.16
C GLY A 88 -9.46 13.81 8.81
N ASP A 89 -8.16 13.66 8.50
CA ASP A 89 -7.66 13.96 7.15
C ASP A 89 -8.22 12.96 6.13
N PRO A 90 -8.70 13.41 4.95
CA PRO A 90 -9.44 12.61 3.99
C PRO A 90 -8.49 11.75 3.13
N LYS A 91 -7.67 10.92 3.78
CA LYS A 91 -6.79 9.97 3.08
C LYS A 91 -7.47 8.64 2.86
N TYR A 92 -7.15 8.03 1.74
CA TYR A 92 -7.72 6.75 1.33
C TYR A 92 -6.76 5.97 0.46
N LEU A 93 -7.02 4.67 0.34
CA LEU A 93 -6.24 3.78 -0.51
C LEU A 93 -7.01 3.45 -1.79
N ILE A 94 -6.29 3.34 -2.89
CA ILE A 94 -6.81 2.86 -4.17
C ILE A 94 -5.91 1.71 -4.62
N TYR A 95 -6.52 0.55 -4.81
CA TYR A 95 -5.87 -0.65 -5.31
C TYR A 95 -6.18 -0.88 -6.79
N GLY A 96 -5.19 -1.33 -7.56
CA GLY A 96 -5.42 -1.87 -8.91
C GLY A 96 -5.55 -0.85 -10.04
N ARG A 97 -4.78 0.25 -10.03
CA ARG A 97 -4.72 1.22 -11.13
C ARG A 97 -3.33 1.31 -11.74
N ASP A 98 -3.23 1.15 -13.06
CA ASP A 98 -2.00 1.49 -13.80
C ASP A 98 -1.82 3.00 -13.93
N ASP A 99 -2.91 3.69 -14.27
CA ASP A 99 -3.03 5.14 -14.34
C ASP A 99 -3.98 5.64 -13.25
N LEU A 100 -3.46 6.45 -12.32
CA LEU A 100 -4.27 7.01 -11.24
C LEU A 100 -5.34 7.99 -11.74
N ALA A 101 -5.16 8.58 -12.93
CA ALA A 101 -6.14 9.47 -13.55
C ALA A 101 -7.34 8.69 -14.11
N ASP A 102 -7.17 7.42 -14.46
CA ASP A 102 -8.28 6.55 -14.88
C ASP A 102 -9.07 6.09 -13.65
N THR A 103 -10.18 6.78 -13.39
CA THR A 103 -11.05 6.45 -12.27
C THR A 103 -12.05 5.33 -12.56
N SER A 104 -12.09 4.83 -13.81
CA SER A 104 -12.95 3.71 -14.20
C SER A 104 -12.41 2.36 -13.70
N THR A 105 -11.13 2.31 -13.34
CA THR A 105 -10.45 1.14 -12.80
C THR A 105 -10.12 1.29 -11.32
N GLY A 106 -9.69 0.20 -10.71
CA GLY A 106 -9.29 0.13 -9.30
C GLY A 106 -10.43 0.11 -8.29
N THR A 107 -10.07 -0.10 -7.03
CA THR A 107 -11.00 -0.23 -5.91
C THR A 107 -10.56 0.62 -4.74
N ARG A 108 -11.51 1.36 -4.16
CA ARG A 108 -11.29 2.09 -2.91
C ARG A 108 -11.24 1.09 -1.76
N VAL A 109 -10.17 1.16 -0.99
CA VAL A 109 -9.96 0.28 0.17
C VAL A 109 -10.13 1.10 1.45
N GLU A 110 -11.00 0.64 2.32
CA GLU A 110 -11.26 1.29 3.61
C GLU A 110 -10.20 0.93 4.64
N ILE A 111 -9.73 1.95 5.37
CA ILE A 111 -8.71 1.81 6.40
C ILE A 111 -9.41 1.56 7.74
N ALA A 112 -8.96 0.53 8.45
CA ALA A 112 -9.34 0.24 9.83
C ALA A 112 -8.39 0.94 10.82
N GLU A 113 -7.08 0.80 10.62
CA GLU A 113 -6.07 1.26 11.56
C GLU A 113 -4.77 1.67 10.86
N TYR A 114 -4.10 2.70 11.40
CA TYR A 114 -2.70 3.02 11.08
C TYR A 114 -1.81 2.68 12.27
N ARG A 115 -1.09 1.57 12.17
CA ARG A 115 -0.03 1.20 13.13
C ARG A 115 1.27 1.82 12.66
N THR A 116 1.82 2.71 13.45
CA THR A 116 3.11 3.36 13.18
C THR A 116 4.17 2.74 14.08
N HIS A 117 5.38 2.54 13.57
CA HIS A 117 6.47 2.05 14.41
C HIS A 117 6.61 2.93 15.67
N PRO A 118 6.64 2.36 16.89
CA PRO A 118 6.53 3.13 18.14
C PRO A 118 7.65 4.16 18.35
N ASN A 119 8.82 3.91 17.76
CA ASN A 119 9.96 4.83 17.81
C ASN A 119 9.96 5.90 16.70
N TYR A 120 8.95 5.94 15.83
CA TYR A 120 8.84 6.99 14.83
C TYR A 120 8.58 8.34 15.51
N ASN A 121 9.46 9.32 15.28
CA ASN A 121 9.25 10.68 15.75
C ASN A 121 8.28 11.41 14.79
N PRO A 122 7.10 11.85 15.23
CA PRO A 122 6.14 12.50 14.34
C PRO A 122 6.60 13.87 13.80
N ASN A 123 7.59 14.51 14.44
CA ASN A 123 8.06 15.85 14.05
C ASN A 123 9.19 15.83 12.99
N ASP A 124 10.05 14.80 13.00
CA ASP A 124 11.22 14.70 12.09
C ASP A 124 11.71 13.25 11.88
N GLY A 125 10.86 12.26 12.17
CA GLY A 125 11.18 10.84 12.13
C GLY A 125 11.61 10.38 10.75
N TRP A 126 11.01 10.94 9.70
CA TRP A 126 11.37 10.61 8.32
C TRP A 126 12.87 10.78 8.05
N ARG A 127 13.55 11.80 8.63
CA ARG A 127 15.00 12.00 8.44
C ARG A 127 15.88 11.12 9.33
N THR A 128 15.34 10.60 10.43
CA THR A 128 16.11 10.01 11.55
C THR A 128 15.88 8.51 11.72
N GLY A 129 14.87 7.94 11.07
CA GLY A 129 14.63 6.51 10.97
C GLY A 129 13.24 6.14 11.49
N PHE A 130 12.96 4.84 11.62
CA PHE A 130 11.66 4.35 12.08
C PHE A 130 10.46 4.77 11.21
N ASP A 131 10.71 5.22 9.98
CA ASP A 131 9.70 5.76 9.08
C ASP A 131 8.91 4.66 8.36
N VAL A 132 8.23 3.83 9.14
CA VAL A 132 7.51 2.64 8.68
C VAL A 132 6.19 2.53 9.43
N ALA A 133 5.14 2.20 8.68
CA ALA A 133 3.81 1.94 9.19
C ALA A 133 3.17 0.75 8.47
N VAL A 134 2.24 0.09 9.16
CA VAL A 134 1.34 -0.91 8.60
C VAL A 134 -0.07 -0.37 8.68
N ILE A 135 -0.73 -0.25 7.54
CA ILE A 135 -2.14 0.09 7.45
C ILE A 135 -2.93 -1.20 7.44
N LEU A 136 -3.86 -1.34 8.38
CA LEU A 136 -4.84 -2.42 8.37
C LEU A 136 -6.11 -1.95 7.70
N THR A 137 -6.67 -2.79 6.84
CA THR A 137 -7.89 -2.49 6.08
C THR A 137 -9.11 -3.13 6.72
N LYS A 138 -10.28 -2.50 6.57
CA LYS A 138 -11.53 -3.03 7.13
C LYS A 138 -11.99 -4.29 6.43
N THR A 139 -11.69 -4.40 5.13
CA THR A 139 -12.09 -5.49 4.24
C THR A 139 -10.85 -6.06 3.57
N ASP A 140 -10.96 -7.28 3.02
CA ASP A 140 -9.87 -7.84 2.20
C ASP A 140 -9.62 -6.92 1.00
N ILE A 141 -8.34 -6.70 0.69
CA ILE A 141 -7.91 -5.99 -0.51
C ILE A 141 -8.17 -6.94 -1.69
N PRO A 142 -8.82 -6.48 -2.79
CA PRO A 142 -9.25 -7.33 -3.90
C PRO A 142 -8.08 -7.74 -4.82
N THR A 143 -7.05 -8.35 -4.23
CA THR A 143 -5.89 -8.91 -4.91
C THR A 143 -6.27 -10.13 -5.74
N PRO A 144 -5.52 -10.45 -6.83
CA PRO A 144 -5.74 -11.66 -7.61
C PRO A 144 -5.78 -12.91 -6.72
N GLN A 145 -6.69 -13.83 -7.02
CA GLN A 145 -6.82 -15.07 -6.26
C GLN A 145 -5.50 -15.86 -6.28
N GLY A 146 -5.02 -16.23 -5.09
CA GLY A 146 -3.77 -17.01 -4.95
C GLY A 146 -2.50 -16.18 -5.12
N MET A 147 -2.59 -14.85 -5.21
CA MET A 147 -1.42 -13.97 -5.22
C MET A 147 -0.54 -14.23 -3.98
N ALA A 148 0.75 -14.45 -4.22
CA ALA A 148 1.75 -14.46 -3.17
C ALA A 148 2.11 -13.02 -2.79
N PHE A 149 1.89 -12.64 -1.52
CA PHE A 149 2.30 -11.35 -1.02
C PHE A 149 3.83 -11.28 -0.88
N PRO A 150 4.46 -10.13 -1.20
CA PRO A 150 5.90 -9.98 -1.02
C PRO A 150 6.25 -10.07 0.46
N PRO A 151 7.11 -11.02 0.89
CA PRO A 151 7.50 -11.11 2.29
C PRO A 151 8.30 -9.87 2.70
N ILE A 152 8.16 -9.44 3.95
CA ILE A 152 8.98 -8.37 4.53
C ILE A 152 10.28 -8.98 5.06
N ALA A 153 11.41 -8.37 4.75
CA ALA A 153 12.69 -8.77 5.34
C ALA A 153 12.66 -8.65 6.86
N ARG A 154 13.53 -9.42 7.52
CA ARG A 154 13.66 -9.49 8.98
C ARG A 154 15.11 -9.43 9.41
N SER A 155 15.36 -9.25 10.71
CA SER A 155 16.71 -9.34 11.27
C SER A 155 17.36 -10.67 10.89
N GLY A 156 18.58 -10.60 10.33
CA GLY A 156 19.32 -11.76 9.81
C GLY A 156 19.26 -11.91 8.29
N ASP A 157 18.31 -11.28 7.59
CA ASP A 157 18.33 -11.21 6.14
C ASP A 157 19.50 -10.33 5.64
N ALA A 158 20.30 -10.87 4.72
CA ALA A 158 21.42 -10.15 4.15
C ALA A 158 20.97 -9.23 3.00
N LEU A 159 21.54 -8.02 2.98
CA LEU A 159 21.45 -7.10 1.84
C LEU A 159 22.79 -6.36 1.67
N PRO A 160 23.80 -7.00 1.06
CA PRO A 160 25.12 -6.40 0.89
C PRO A 160 25.10 -5.17 -0.03
N VAL A 161 26.05 -4.25 0.16
CA VAL A 161 26.31 -3.16 -0.80
C VAL A 161 26.58 -3.73 -2.20
N GLY A 162 26.04 -3.07 -3.22
CA GLY A 162 26.08 -3.50 -4.62
C GLY A 162 24.90 -4.40 -5.02
N THR A 163 24.14 -4.93 -4.07
CA THR A 163 22.91 -5.69 -4.36
C THR A 163 21.93 -4.81 -5.12
N ARG A 164 21.38 -5.32 -6.22
CA ARG A 164 20.41 -4.59 -7.03
C ARG A 164 18.99 -4.99 -6.61
N GLY A 165 18.14 -4.00 -6.47
CA GLY A 165 16.73 -4.18 -6.15
C GLY A 165 15.84 -3.28 -6.98
N THR A 166 14.57 -3.65 -7.07
CA THR A 166 13.55 -2.92 -7.82
C THR A 166 12.79 -2.01 -6.88
N ALA A 167 12.69 -0.73 -7.23
CA ALA A 167 11.86 0.23 -6.54
C ALA A 167 10.70 0.67 -7.44
N LEU A 168 9.52 0.86 -6.85
CA LEU A 168 8.28 1.11 -7.57
C LEU A 168 7.47 2.26 -6.96
N GLY A 169 6.77 3.00 -7.80
CA GLY A 169 5.77 3.95 -7.34
C GLY A 169 5.21 4.88 -8.40
N TYR A 170 4.26 5.70 -7.94
CA TYR A 170 3.53 6.69 -8.73
C TYR A 170 4.08 8.11 -8.53
N GLY A 171 5.32 8.25 -8.06
CA GLY A 171 5.95 9.54 -7.84
C GLY A 171 6.24 10.28 -9.14
N LYS A 172 6.86 11.46 -8.99
CA LYS A 172 7.22 12.27 -10.15
C LYS A 172 8.32 11.58 -10.97
N THR A 173 8.24 11.74 -12.29
CA THR A 173 9.25 11.24 -13.24
C THR A 173 10.25 12.32 -13.66
N ASP A 174 10.08 13.53 -13.13
CA ASP A 174 11.00 14.67 -13.25
C ASP A 174 10.91 15.55 -11.98
N ALA A 175 11.98 16.30 -11.69
CA ALA A 175 12.09 17.07 -10.46
C ALA A 175 11.02 18.17 -10.32
N GLN A 176 10.60 18.77 -11.45
CA GLN A 176 9.66 19.87 -11.51
C GLN A 176 8.19 19.42 -11.56
N ASP A 177 7.95 18.10 -11.64
CA ASP A 177 6.62 17.54 -11.89
C ASP A 177 5.99 18.08 -13.19
N ALA A 178 6.82 18.36 -14.19
CA ALA A 178 6.40 18.94 -15.46
C ALA A 178 5.47 18.00 -16.23
N GLN A 179 5.71 16.68 -16.14
CA GLN A 179 4.89 15.67 -16.80
C GLN A 179 3.62 15.30 -16.03
N LYS A 180 3.48 15.78 -14.78
CA LYS A 180 2.31 15.49 -13.93
C LYS A 180 1.98 13.99 -13.89
N ASN A 181 2.99 13.16 -13.64
CA ASN A 181 2.88 11.71 -13.73
C ASN A 181 1.76 11.13 -12.84
N THR A 182 0.92 10.29 -13.44
CA THR A 182 -0.11 9.46 -12.79
C THR A 182 0.09 7.97 -13.05
N LEU A 183 1.08 7.57 -13.84
CA LEU A 183 1.34 6.17 -14.17
C LEU A 183 2.29 5.51 -13.16
N LEU A 184 2.19 4.19 -13.03
CA LEU A 184 3.13 3.39 -12.25
C LEU A 184 4.47 3.24 -12.98
N TYR A 185 5.57 3.41 -12.25
CA TYR A 185 6.92 3.22 -12.76
C TYR A 185 7.74 2.25 -11.89
N GLU A 186 8.74 1.64 -12.50
CA GLU A 186 9.78 0.87 -11.81
C GLU A 186 11.19 1.27 -12.26
N THR A 187 12.13 1.18 -11.31
CA THR A 187 13.56 1.30 -11.58
C THR A 187 14.36 0.29 -10.76
N THR A 188 15.56 -0.05 -11.23
CA THR A 188 16.47 -0.95 -10.53
C THR A 188 17.69 -0.21 -10.02
N LEU A 189 17.88 -0.21 -8.71
CA LEU A 189 18.88 0.59 -8.00
C LEU A 189 19.81 -0.31 -7.18
N PRO A 190 21.13 -0.07 -7.19
CA PRO A 190 22.05 -0.77 -6.30
C PRO A 190 21.97 -0.20 -4.89
N VAL A 191 22.05 -1.05 -3.88
CA VAL A 191 22.40 -0.63 -2.52
C VAL A 191 23.80 -0.03 -2.54
N VAL A 192 23.98 1.12 -1.90
CA VAL A 192 25.26 1.82 -1.82
C VAL A 192 25.71 2.00 -0.38
N ALA A 193 26.96 2.42 -0.20
CA ALA A 193 27.49 2.71 1.13
C ALA A 193 26.70 3.84 1.81
N SER A 194 26.39 3.65 3.09
CA SER A 194 25.63 4.59 3.93
C SER A 194 26.16 6.04 3.88
N GLN A 195 27.48 6.20 3.69
CA GLN A 195 28.10 7.52 3.62
C GLN A 195 27.51 8.40 2.50
N ASN A 196 27.07 7.78 1.40
CA ASN A 196 26.46 8.48 0.28
C ASN A 196 25.18 9.22 0.70
N CYS A 197 24.31 8.58 1.48
CA CYS A 197 23.11 9.23 2.02
C CYS A 197 23.43 10.15 3.21
N LYS A 198 24.44 9.81 4.04
CA LYS A 198 24.92 10.72 5.11
C LYS A 198 25.44 12.05 4.55
N ASN A 199 26.01 12.06 3.34
CA ASN A 199 26.43 13.28 2.66
C ASN A 199 25.26 14.13 2.17
N ILE A 200 24.08 13.55 1.94
CA ILE A 200 22.86 14.29 1.60
C ILE A 200 22.23 14.87 2.87
N ASN A 201 22.13 14.05 3.92
CA ASN A 201 21.64 14.47 5.23
C ASN A 201 22.40 13.72 6.33
N GLN A 202 23.09 14.45 7.20
CA GLN A 202 23.89 13.88 8.29
C GLN A 202 23.06 13.13 9.34
N GLN A 203 21.73 13.32 9.36
CA GLN A 203 20.81 12.56 10.21
C GLN A 203 20.60 11.11 9.75
N PHE A 204 21.06 10.73 8.55
CA PHE A 204 20.96 9.35 8.08
C PHE A 204 21.67 8.37 9.03
N ASP A 205 20.96 7.31 9.43
CA ASP A 205 21.46 6.28 10.34
C ASP A 205 21.28 4.89 9.73
N ASP A 206 22.39 4.22 9.44
CA ASP A 206 22.43 2.91 8.77
C ASP A 206 21.99 1.73 9.65
N ARG A 207 21.75 1.99 10.93
CA ARG A 207 21.03 1.04 11.79
C ARG A 207 19.56 0.95 11.40
N TYR A 208 18.98 2.04 10.88
CA TYR A 208 17.55 2.15 10.59
C TYR A 208 17.28 2.46 9.12
N MET A 209 18.28 2.76 8.30
CA MET A 209 18.05 3.11 6.90
C MET A 209 18.94 2.33 5.94
N ILE A 210 18.44 2.14 4.73
CA ILE A 210 19.20 1.65 3.58
C ILE A 210 19.39 2.82 2.62
N CYS A 211 20.61 2.91 2.07
CA CYS A 211 20.94 3.87 1.03
C CYS A 211 21.04 3.14 -0.31
N ASP A 212 20.41 3.65 -1.36
CA ASP A 212 20.49 3.07 -2.71
C ASP A 212 20.58 4.15 -3.81
N GLY A 213 20.78 3.69 -5.04
CA GLY A 213 20.69 4.52 -6.23
C GLY A 213 22.01 5.17 -6.63
N TYR A 214 21.91 6.29 -7.35
CA TYR A 214 23.04 6.96 -7.99
C TYR A 214 23.08 8.44 -7.57
N GLY A 215 24.26 8.94 -7.23
CA GLY A 215 24.42 10.33 -6.79
C GLY A 215 24.22 11.37 -7.90
N ASP A 216 24.24 10.92 -9.16
CA ASP A 216 24.02 11.75 -10.34
C ASP A 216 22.54 11.90 -10.72
N GLY A 217 21.64 11.16 -10.06
CA GLY A 217 20.21 11.20 -10.37
C GLY A 217 19.84 10.59 -11.72
N SER A 218 20.72 9.78 -12.32
CA SER A 218 20.48 9.15 -13.64
C SER A 218 19.23 8.26 -13.67
N THR A 219 18.86 7.69 -12.53
CA THR A 219 17.54 7.11 -12.26
C THR A 219 17.41 7.00 -10.75
N GLY A 220 16.19 7.00 -10.23
CA GLY A 220 15.95 7.04 -8.80
C GLY A 220 14.46 7.07 -8.50
N LEU A 221 14.15 7.39 -7.24
CA LEU A 221 12.80 7.65 -6.77
C LEU A 221 12.57 9.16 -6.71
N CYS A 222 11.34 9.59 -6.45
CA CYS A 222 11.03 11.00 -6.26
C CYS A 222 9.86 11.21 -5.30
N GLN A 223 9.46 12.47 -5.09
CA GLN A 223 8.30 12.74 -4.25
C GLN A 223 7.05 12.08 -4.82
N GLY A 224 6.24 11.50 -3.93
CA GLY A 224 5.09 10.66 -4.28
C GLY A 224 5.42 9.16 -4.26
N ASP A 225 6.68 8.76 -4.42
CA ASP A 225 7.06 7.35 -4.25
C ASP A 225 7.12 6.93 -2.79
N SER A 226 7.11 7.89 -1.84
CA SER A 226 7.18 7.63 -0.40
C SER A 226 6.28 6.47 0.02
N GLY A 227 6.84 5.52 0.77
CA GLY A 227 6.20 4.27 1.18
C GLY A 227 6.27 3.13 0.18
N GLY A 228 6.67 3.40 -1.07
CA GLY A 228 6.89 2.40 -2.09
C GLY A 228 8.00 1.40 -1.71
N PRO A 229 7.94 0.16 -2.21
CA PRO A 229 8.87 -0.88 -1.82
C PRO A 229 10.21 -0.77 -2.55
N TYR A 230 11.29 -1.18 -1.88
CA TYR A 230 12.53 -1.65 -2.50
C TYR A 230 12.61 -3.18 -2.36
N LEU A 231 12.57 -3.89 -3.48
CA LEU A 231 12.48 -5.34 -3.55
C LEU A 231 13.80 -5.97 -3.98
N HIS A 232 14.19 -7.06 -3.34
CA HIS A 232 15.23 -7.95 -3.84
C HIS A 232 14.72 -9.40 -3.76
N ASN A 233 14.75 -10.11 -4.90
CA ASN A 233 14.21 -11.47 -5.04
C ASN A 233 12.78 -11.62 -4.50
N GLY A 234 11.91 -10.64 -4.79
CA GLY A 234 10.50 -10.63 -4.38
C GLY A 234 10.25 -10.28 -2.90
N LYS A 235 11.29 -10.08 -2.09
CA LYS A 235 11.20 -9.70 -0.67
C LYS A 235 11.39 -8.19 -0.51
N VAL A 236 10.59 -7.54 0.34
CA VAL A 236 10.70 -6.11 0.65
C VAL A 236 11.84 -5.87 1.64
N TYR A 237 12.88 -5.18 1.20
CA TYR A 237 14.02 -4.79 2.03
C TYR A 237 13.98 -3.32 2.45
N GLY A 238 13.31 -2.46 1.68
CA GLY A 238 13.19 -1.05 1.97
C GLY A 238 11.76 -0.54 1.80
N VAL A 239 11.40 0.45 2.61
CA VAL A 239 10.22 1.29 2.44
C VAL A 239 10.73 2.70 2.13
N PHE A 240 10.49 3.20 0.93
CA PHE A 240 11.08 4.46 0.50
C PHE A 240 10.62 5.62 1.40
N SER A 241 11.58 6.39 1.91
CA SER A 241 11.34 7.40 2.95
C SER A 241 11.64 8.80 2.43
N TRP A 242 12.88 9.06 2.02
CA TRP A 242 13.26 10.38 1.53
C TRP A 242 14.45 10.38 0.59
N LEU A 243 14.57 11.50 -0.13
CA LEU A 243 15.71 11.85 -0.94
C LEU A 243 15.86 13.38 -0.98
N ARG A 244 16.85 13.89 -1.73
CA ARG A 244 16.98 15.33 -1.99
C ARG A 244 15.83 15.83 -2.86
N THR A 245 15.33 17.04 -2.59
CA THR A 245 14.07 17.50 -3.20
C THR A 245 14.11 17.71 -4.72
N ASP A 246 15.27 17.73 -5.34
CA ASP A 246 15.42 17.79 -6.80
C ASP A 246 15.44 16.41 -7.46
N CYS A 247 15.21 15.35 -6.69
CA CYS A 247 15.12 13.96 -7.13
C CYS A 247 16.34 13.41 -7.90
N ALA A 248 17.46 14.12 -7.84
CA ALA A 248 18.72 13.72 -8.42
C ALA A 248 19.71 13.38 -7.30
N SER A 249 19.45 12.28 -6.58
CA SER A 249 20.31 11.85 -5.48
C SER A 249 20.15 10.38 -5.15
N TYR A 250 21.00 9.88 -4.25
CA TYR A 250 20.72 8.63 -3.53
C TYR A 250 19.41 8.72 -2.74
N ASN A 251 18.79 7.57 -2.49
CA ASN A 251 17.54 7.48 -1.76
C ASN A 251 17.74 6.78 -0.41
N ALA A 252 16.99 7.23 0.59
CA ALA A 252 16.92 6.61 1.89
C ALA A 252 15.60 5.85 2.04
N HIS A 253 15.72 4.61 2.50
CA HIS A 253 14.60 3.72 2.79
C HIS A 253 14.60 3.34 4.26
N GLY A 254 13.43 3.15 4.86
CA GLY A 254 13.31 2.42 6.12
C GLY A 254 13.83 1.00 5.94
N LYS A 255 14.80 0.59 6.76
CA LYS A 255 15.50 -0.70 6.69
C LYS A 255 14.66 -1.87 7.23
N MET A 256 14.18 -2.75 6.35
CA MET A 256 13.37 -3.90 6.74
C MET A 256 14.19 -5.07 7.26
N ASN A 257 15.45 -5.25 6.85
CA ASN A 257 16.31 -6.30 7.40
C ASN A 257 16.91 -5.93 8.78
N GLY A 258 16.03 -5.54 9.70
CA GLY A 258 16.35 -5.11 11.07
C GLY A 258 15.07 -4.89 11.87
N VAL A 259 15.17 -4.13 12.97
CA VAL A 259 14.09 -3.95 13.95
C VAL A 259 12.76 -3.48 13.36
N MET A 260 12.76 -2.68 12.29
CA MET A 260 11.50 -2.23 11.69
C MET A 260 10.80 -3.30 10.88
N GLY A 261 11.54 -4.18 10.19
CA GLY A 261 10.91 -5.29 9.49
C GLY A 261 10.46 -6.37 10.46
N ASP A 262 11.19 -6.62 11.54
CA ASP A 262 10.72 -7.50 12.63
C ASP A 262 9.38 -6.99 13.18
N TRP A 263 9.34 -5.71 13.58
CA TRP A 263 8.11 -5.07 14.05
C TRP A 263 6.98 -5.13 13.00
N ALA A 264 7.28 -4.87 11.72
CA ALA A 264 6.28 -4.90 10.67
C ALA A 264 5.73 -6.31 10.44
N ASN A 265 6.55 -7.36 10.53
CA ASN A 265 6.11 -8.75 10.48
C ASN A 265 5.22 -9.09 11.69
N GLU A 266 5.56 -8.65 12.90
CA GLU A 266 4.72 -8.82 14.10
C GLU A 266 3.33 -8.20 13.88
N GLN A 267 3.24 -7.06 13.18
CA GLN A 267 1.93 -6.43 12.88
C GLN A 267 1.07 -7.25 11.93
N LEU A 268 1.66 -8.13 11.12
CA LEU A 268 0.93 -9.05 10.24
C LEU A 268 0.40 -10.25 11.01
N ASP A 269 1.15 -10.73 12.01
CA ASP A 269 0.74 -11.82 12.89
C ASP A 269 -0.35 -11.37 13.87
N ASP A 270 -0.27 -10.13 14.35
CA ASP A 270 -1.26 -9.47 15.21
C ASP A 270 -2.38 -8.75 14.42
N ALA A 271 -2.43 -8.93 13.11
CA ALA A 271 -3.54 -8.42 12.32
C ALA A 271 -4.81 -9.19 12.71
N PRO A 272 -5.98 -8.52 12.89
CA PRO A 272 -7.23 -9.22 13.13
C PRO A 272 -7.41 -10.28 12.04
N THR A 273 -7.57 -11.54 12.44
CA THR A 273 -7.94 -12.58 11.48
C THR A 273 -9.21 -12.12 10.77
N PRO A 274 -9.24 -12.08 9.43
CA PRO A 274 -10.44 -11.67 8.72
C PRO A 274 -11.63 -12.49 9.22
N PRO A 275 -12.83 -11.90 9.30
CA PRO A 275 -14.04 -12.69 9.35
C PRO A 275 -14.01 -13.66 8.17
N THR A 276 -13.76 -14.93 8.45
CA THR A 276 -13.71 -16.00 7.43
C THR A 276 -15.07 -16.63 7.25
N GLY A 277 -15.98 -16.45 8.22
CA GLY A 277 -17.40 -16.73 8.12
C GLY A 277 -17.99 -16.04 6.90
N LYS A 278 -18.89 -16.76 6.23
CA LYS A 278 -19.88 -16.17 5.34
C LYS A 278 -21.08 -15.83 6.24
N PRO A 279 -21.82 -14.73 6.00
CA PRO A 279 -23.01 -14.48 6.78
C PRO A 279 -24.00 -15.64 6.62
N THR A 280 -24.90 -15.82 7.57
CA THR A 280 -26.02 -16.75 7.47
C THR A 280 -27.28 -15.95 7.22
N ALA A 281 -27.87 -16.12 6.04
CA ALA A 281 -29.11 -15.45 5.69
C ALA A 281 -30.29 -16.13 6.40
N HIS A 282 -31.09 -15.36 7.13
CA HIS A 282 -32.32 -15.83 7.76
C HIS A 282 -33.39 -14.77 7.70
N PHE A 283 -34.62 -15.16 7.35
CA PHE A 283 -35.76 -14.26 7.45
C PHE A 283 -37.04 -14.96 7.87
N THR A 284 -37.99 -14.13 8.30
CA THR A 284 -39.38 -14.53 8.50
C THR A 284 -40.29 -13.77 7.54
N ALA A 285 -41.30 -14.45 7.03
CA ALA A 285 -42.37 -13.86 6.23
C ALA A 285 -43.69 -13.93 7.01
N SER A 286 -44.42 -12.82 7.06
CA SER A 286 -45.73 -12.71 7.69
C SER A 286 -46.70 -12.05 6.73
N CYS A 287 -47.72 -12.78 6.30
CA CYS A 287 -48.82 -12.26 5.49
C CYS A 287 -50.02 -12.10 6.41
N GLN A 288 -50.39 -10.86 6.73
CA GLN A 288 -51.51 -10.61 7.63
C GLN A 288 -52.84 -10.91 6.94
N GLY A 289 -53.77 -11.47 7.71
CA GLY A 289 -55.01 -12.11 7.26
C GLY A 289 -55.73 -11.42 6.09
N ALA A 290 -56.10 -12.23 5.11
CA ALA A 290 -56.86 -11.87 3.91
C ALA A 290 -56.27 -10.70 3.08
N SER A 291 -54.95 -10.45 3.14
CA SER A 291 -54.27 -9.41 2.36
C SER A 291 -53.25 -9.98 1.38
N LEU A 292 -53.07 -9.29 0.24
CA LEU A 292 -51.97 -9.54 -0.71
C LEU A 292 -50.63 -8.98 -0.24
N THR A 293 -50.62 -8.21 0.86
CA THR A 293 -49.40 -7.62 1.42
C THR A 293 -48.79 -8.54 2.48
N CYS A 294 -47.51 -8.83 2.31
CA CYS A 294 -46.69 -9.53 3.30
C CYS A 294 -45.56 -8.62 3.80
N THR A 295 -45.18 -8.82 5.06
CA THR A 295 -44.02 -8.20 5.69
C THR A 295 -42.92 -9.23 5.85
N PHE A 296 -41.68 -8.82 5.61
CA PHE A 296 -40.49 -9.66 5.67
C PHE A 296 -39.48 -9.05 6.63
N ASP A 297 -38.92 -9.88 7.50
CA ASP A 297 -37.94 -9.46 8.49
C ASP A 297 -36.69 -10.35 8.39
N GLY A 298 -35.60 -9.75 7.91
CA GLY A 298 -34.30 -10.39 7.76
C GLY A 298 -33.34 -10.12 8.93
N THR A 299 -33.77 -9.43 9.98
CA THR A 299 -32.91 -9.01 11.10
C THR A 299 -32.32 -10.16 11.92
N ALA A 300 -32.87 -11.37 11.75
CA ALA A 300 -32.33 -12.61 12.34
C ALA A 300 -31.15 -13.19 11.54
N SER A 301 -30.76 -12.59 10.42
CA SER A 301 -29.52 -12.93 9.74
C SER A 301 -28.32 -12.56 10.61
N SER A 302 -27.27 -13.36 10.57
CA SER A 302 -26.11 -13.21 11.45
C SER A 302 -24.81 -13.38 10.72
N ASP A 303 -23.76 -12.80 11.27
CA ASP A 303 -22.38 -13.08 10.91
C ASP A 303 -21.61 -13.30 12.21
N GLU A 304 -20.97 -14.47 12.34
CA GLU A 304 -20.35 -14.89 13.61
C GLU A 304 -19.04 -14.15 13.88
N ASP A 305 -18.36 -13.69 12.83
CA ASP A 305 -17.08 -13.01 12.92
C ASP A 305 -17.06 -11.62 12.26
N GLY A 306 -18.13 -11.23 11.56
CA GLY A 306 -18.27 -9.93 10.91
C GLY A 306 -19.58 -9.20 11.21
N ALA A 307 -19.94 -8.28 10.33
CA ALA A 307 -21.21 -7.53 10.40
C ALA A 307 -21.91 -7.50 9.04
N ILE A 308 -23.23 -7.69 9.03
CA ILE A 308 -24.01 -7.57 7.79
C ILE A 308 -24.12 -6.10 7.37
N THR A 309 -23.62 -5.79 6.17
CA THR A 309 -23.58 -4.43 5.62
C THR A 309 -24.74 -4.15 4.66
N SER A 310 -25.35 -5.19 4.06
CA SER A 310 -26.48 -5.01 3.13
C SER A 310 -27.46 -6.17 3.11
N TYR A 311 -28.72 -5.85 2.77
CA TYR A 311 -29.84 -6.77 2.60
C TYR A 311 -30.52 -6.47 1.26
N ALA A 312 -30.65 -7.49 0.41
CA ALA A 312 -31.29 -7.41 -0.89
C ALA A 312 -32.39 -8.47 -1.02
N TRP A 313 -33.60 -8.02 -1.35
CA TRP A 313 -34.78 -8.86 -1.50
C TRP A 313 -35.14 -9.02 -2.99
N ASP A 314 -35.50 -10.24 -3.39
CA ASP A 314 -36.17 -10.54 -4.65
C ASP A 314 -37.45 -11.31 -4.32
N PHE A 315 -38.62 -10.74 -4.60
CA PHE A 315 -39.89 -11.32 -4.19
C PHE A 315 -40.42 -12.40 -5.14
N GLY A 316 -39.71 -12.69 -6.24
CA GLY A 316 -40.09 -13.73 -7.19
C GLY A 316 -41.19 -13.34 -8.18
N ASP A 317 -41.63 -12.08 -8.18
CA ASP A 317 -42.57 -11.51 -9.14
C ASP A 317 -41.92 -10.45 -10.06
N GLY A 318 -40.60 -10.33 -10.00
CA GLY A 318 -39.80 -9.34 -10.74
C GLY A 318 -39.51 -8.06 -9.95
N THR A 319 -40.08 -7.89 -8.75
CA THR A 319 -39.78 -6.76 -7.87
C THR A 319 -38.61 -7.06 -6.92
N ARG A 320 -37.85 -6.01 -6.58
CA ARG A 320 -36.70 -6.07 -5.67
C ARG A 320 -36.72 -4.90 -4.71
N GLU A 321 -36.27 -5.14 -3.48
CA GLU A 321 -36.14 -4.13 -2.44
C GLU A 321 -34.84 -4.30 -1.67
N SER A 322 -34.53 -3.33 -0.81
CA SER A 322 -33.36 -3.36 0.07
C SER A 322 -33.74 -2.90 1.48
N GLY A 323 -32.92 -3.28 2.46
CA GLY A 323 -33.16 -2.99 3.88
C GLY A 323 -33.40 -4.25 4.70
N SER A 324 -33.14 -4.20 6.01
CA SER A 324 -33.24 -5.35 6.90
C SER A 324 -34.67 -5.88 7.08
N THR A 325 -35.66 -5.05 6.76
CA THR A 325 -37.08 -5.40 6.72
C THR A 325 -37.70 -4.86 5.43
N ALA A 326 -38.72 -5.55 4.92
CA ALA A 326 -39.42 -5.15 3.70
C ALA A 326 -40.94 -5.38 3.81
N ARG A 327 -41.72 -4.66 2.99
CA ARG A 327 -43.18 -4.81 2.94
C ARG A 327 -43.63 -4.80 1.48
N HIS A 328 -44.02 -5.98 0.99
CA HIS A 328 -44.33 -6.19 -0.41
C HIS A 328 -45.79 -6.59 -0.64
N THR A 329 -46.37 -6.15 -1.76
CA THR A 329 -47.75 -6.48 -2.16
C THR A 329 -47.76 -7.23 -3.47
N TYR A 330 -48.24 -8.48 -3.43
CA TYR A 330 -48.30 -9.36 -4.60
C TYR A 330 -49.49 -9.04 -5.52
N PRO A 331 -49.41 -9.37 -6.81
CA PRO A 331 -50.53 -9.21 -7.72
C PRO A 331 -51.69 -10.16 -7.35
N PRO A 332 -52.97 -9.79 -7.61
CA PRO A 332 -54.16 -10.55 -7.26
C PRO A 332 -54.35 -11.76 -8.19
N ARG A 333 -53.40 -12.71 -8.19
CA ARG A 333 -53.38 -13.89 -9.05
C ARG A 333 -52.92 -15.10 -8.28
N ASN A 334 -53.45 -16.26 -8.66
CA ASN A 334 -53.02 -17.54 -8.11
C ASN A 334 -51.58 -17.80 -8.55
N GLY A 335 -50.68 -17.91 -7.57
CA GLY A 335 -49.25 -18.08 -7.85
C GLY A 335 -48.47 -18.47 -6.60
N THR A 336 -47.33 -19.09 -6.82
CA THR A 336 -46.30 -19.31 -5.79
C THR A 336 -45.11 -18.43 -6.15
N TYR A 337 -44.69 -17.59 -5.22
CA TYR A 337 -43.56 -16.68 -5.37
C TYR A 337 -42.42 -17.14 -4.47
N THR A 338 -41.22 -17.26 -5.02
CA THR A 338 -40.01 -17.60 -4.26
C THR A 338 -39.34 -16.31 -3.84
N VAL A 339 -39.38 -16.02 -2.55
CA VAL A 339 -38.74 -14.84 -1.96
C VAL A 339 -37.31 -15.20 -1.60
N ASN A 340 -36.35 -14.48 -2.16
CA ASN A 340 -34.94 -14.61 -1.84
C ASN A 340 -34.49 -13.41 -1.01
N LEU A 341 -33.83 -13.66 0.11
CA LEU A 341 -33.03 -12.67 0.83
C LEU A 341 -31.56 -12.97 0.59
N THR A 342 -30.83 -12.01 0.04
CA THR A 342 -29.35 -12.04 0.00
C THR A 342 -28.81 -11.03 1.01
N VAL A 343 -27.98 -11.49 1.93
CA VAL A 343 -27.24 -10.63 2.87
C VAL A 343 -25.76 -10.61 2.49
N THR A 344 -25.11 -9.45 2.61
CA THR A 344 -23.66 -9.31 2.39
C THR A 344 -23.02 -8.78 3.67
N ASP A 345 -21.89 -9.36 4.06
CA ASP A 345 -21.12 -8.94 5.23
C ASP A 345 -20.15 -7.78 4.93
N ASP A 346 -19.36 -7.39 5.92
CA ASP A 346 -18.28 -6.40 5.83
C ASP A 346 -17.01 -6.98 5.20
N SER A 347 -16.94 -8.29 4.95
CA SER A 347 -15.90 -8.94 4.18
C SER A 347 -16.22 -9.04 2.68
N GLY A 348 -17.42 -8.64 2.26
CA GLY A 348 -17.93 -8.70 0.90
C GLY A 348 -18.47 -10.09 0.50
N LYS A 349 -18.58 -11.05 1.42
CA LYS A 349 -19.20 -12.35 1.18
C LYS A 349 -20.70 -12.26 1.37
N SER A 350 -21.44 -13.12 0.66
CA SER A 350 -22.89 -13.12 0.71
C SER A 350 -23.49 -14.50 0.87
N ASP A 351 -24.64 -14.53 1.53
CA ASP A 351 -25.50 -15.70 1.64
C ASP A 351 -26.91 -15.39 1.17
N THR A 352 -27.57 -16.41 0.63
CA THR A 352 -28.93 -16.31 0.15
C THR A 352 -29.78 -17.40 0.78
N THR A 353 -30.91 -17.01 1.35
CA THR A 353 -31.94 -17.93 1.83
C THR A 353 -33.26 -17.63 1.13
N GLN A 354 -34.15 -18.61 1.08
CA GLN A 354 -35.40 -18.52 0.35
C GLN A 354 -36.59 -19.11 1.10
N GLN A 355 -37.76 -18.52 0.92
CA GLN A 355 -39.05 -19.05 1.39
C GLN A 355 -40.12 -18.81 0.32
N SER A 356 -41.15 -19.66 0.31
CA SER A 356 -42.25 -19.54 -0.63
C SER A 356 -43.46 -18.82 -0.02
N VAL A 357 -44.03 -17.91 -0.79
CA VAL A 357 -45.32 -17.25 -0.51
C VAL A 357 -46.32 -17.70 -1.57
N GLN A 358 -47.46 -18.21 -1.12
CA GLN A 358 -48.58 -18.54 -2.00
C GLN A 358 -49.63 -17.46 -1.90
N CYS A 359 -50.13 -17.00 -3.04
CA CYS A 359 -51.20 -16.00 -3.10
C CYS A 359 -52.34 -16.51 -3.96
N TRP A 360 -53.57 -16.24 -3.51
CA TRP A 360 -54.81 -16.54 -4.23
C TRP A 360 -55.55 -15.23 -4.54
N GLY A 361 -56.01 -15.08 -5.78
CA GLY A 361 -56.67 -13.88 -6.28
C GLY A 361 -58.14 -14.13 -6.66
N PHE A 362 -59.01 -13.18 -6.30
CA PHE A 362 -60.42 -13.15 -6.65
C PHE A 362 -60.78 -11.74 -7.18
N GLY A 363 -60.64 -11.54 -8.50
CA GLY A 363 -60.81 -10.22 -9.11
C GLY A 363 -59.69 -9.26 -8.70
N SER A 364 -60.04 -8.14 -8.05
CA SER A 364 -59.08 -7.16 -7.52
C SER A 364 -58.65 -7.42 -6.07
N GLN A 365 -59.20 -8.45 -5.44
CA GLN A 365 -58.92 -8.84 -4.06
C GLN A 365 -58.13 -10.14 -4.03
N GLY A 366 -57.51 -10.46 -2.89
CA GLY A 366 -56.79 -11.71 -2.72
C GLY A 366 -56.11 -11.79 -1.37
N PHE A 367 -55.45 -12.92 -1.13
CA PHE A 367 -54.69 -13.12 0.09
C PHE A 367 -53.47 -13.99 -0.14
N CYS A 368 -52.42 -13.73 0.64
CA CYS A 368 -51.18 -14.51 0.62
C CYS A 368 -50.95 -15.20 1.96
N PHE A 369 -50.19 -16.29 1.93
CA PHE A 369 -49.74 -17.03 3.11
C PHE A 369 -48.38 -17.67 2.86
N ARG A 370 -47.62 -17.89 3.94
CA ARG A 370 -46.37 -18.64 3.89
C ARG A 370 -46.68 -20.11 3.64
N ALA A 371 -45.98 -20.70 2.66
CA ALA A 371 -46.10 -22.12 2.33
C ALA A 371 -45.29 -23.02 3.27
#